data_AF-A0A0B7NMJ6-F1
#
_entry.id   AF-A0A0B7NMJ6-F1
#
_cell.length_a   1.000
_cell.length_b   1.000
_cell.length_c   1.000
_cell.angle_alpha   90.00
_cell.angle_beta   90.00
_cell.angle_gamma   90.00
#
_symmetry.space_group_name_H-M   'P 1'
#
loop_
_entity.id
_entity.type
_entity.pdbx_description
1 polymer ?
#
loop_
_entity_poly.entity_id
_entity_poly.type
_entity_poly.pdbx_seq_one_letter_code
_entity_poly.pdbx_strand_id
1 'polypeptide(L)'
;MDEAETSPKSRHAIAFNKNGRRSTLLAIPPTQLEEPPVDNPNNSDAENQQLRREYESVQSINRVLEGVIEDFAEAGRKIHQFSETVNQANKLLDIWVEILEKTQDVKSVLEDDTWKPNSRKRRASD
;
A
#
# COMPACT_ATOMS: atom_id res chain seq x y z
N MET A 1 54.40 -11.14 28.16
CA MET A 1 53.01 -11.06 27.68
C MET A 1 52.79 -9.63 27.28
N ASP A 2 52.65 -9.37 25.99
CA ASP A 2 51.45 -8.71 25.46
C ASP A 2 51.55 -8.67 23.93
N GLU A 3 50.61 -9.37 23.32
CA GLU A 3 50.38 -9.50 21.89
C GLU A 3 50.09 -8.13 21.27
N ALA A 4 50.92 -7.73 20.32
CA ALA A 4 50.53 -6.72 19.34
C ALA A 4 49.65 -7.41 18.29
N GLU A 5 48.34 -7.44 18.53
CA GLU A 5 47.35 -7.84 17.52
C GLU A 5 47.47 -6.95 16.29
N THR A 6 48.03 -7.50 15.23
CA THR A 6 47.90 -6.95 13.89
C THR A 6 46.52 -7.35 13.39
N SER A 7 45.59 -6.39 13.29
CA SER A 7 44.34 -6.61 12.56
C SER A 7 44.30 -5.71 11.30
N PRO A 8 44.01 -6.28 10.12
CA PRO A 8 44.24 -5.64 8.84
C PRO A 8 43.12 -4.63 8.52
N LYS A 9 43.51 -3.40 8.18
CA LYS A 9 42.61 -2.41 7.57
C LYS A 9 42.19 -2.90 6.18
N SER A 10 41.11 -3.68 6.13
CA SER A 10 40.50 -4.13 4.88
C SER A 10 39.78 -2.95 4.20
N ARG A 11 40.42 -2.49 3.12
CA ARG A 11 39.88 -2.08 1.79
C ARG A 11 38.35 -2.06 1.75
N HIS A 12 37.68 -0.98 1.35
CA HIS A 12 37.57 -0.54 -0.05
C HIS A 12 37.23 0.96 -0.13
N ALA A 13 38.24 1.82 -0.24
CA ALA A 13 38.00 3.14 -0.83
C ALA A 13 38.03 2.96 -2.34
N ILE A 14 36.86 2.86 -2.96
CA ILE A 14 36.72 2.92 -4.42
C ILE A 14 37.21 4.31 -4.82
N ALA A 15 38.43 4.37 -5.33
CA ALA A 15 38.98 5.57 -5.94
C ALA A 15 38.16 5.89 -7.18
N PHE A 16 37.22 6.82 -7.05
CA PHE A 16 36.48 7.36 -8.17
C PHE A 16 37.45 8.13 -9.07
N ASN A 17 37.81 7.48 -10.18
CA ASN A 17 38.52 8.02 -11.32
C ASN A 17 37.97 9.41 -11.70
N LYS A 18 38.86 10.38 -11.90
CA LYS A 18 38.53 11.78 -12.18
C LYS A 18 38.05 12.03 -13.62
N ASN A 19 38.06 11.03 -14.50
CA ASN A 19 37.86 11.23 -15.94
C ASN A 19 36.67 10.47 -16.55
N GLY A 20 35.59 10.30 -15.80
CA GLY A 20 34.37 9.71 -16.35
C GLY A 20 33.15 10.34 -15.74
N ARG A 21 32.38 11.05 -16.59
CA ARG A 21 30.93 11.36 -16.46
C ARG A 21 30.35 10.92 -15.11
N ARG A 22 30.61 11.70 -14.06
CA ARG A 22 30.14 11.39 -12.71
C ARG A 22 28.63 11.55 -12.73
N SER A 23 27.91 10.43 -12.60
CA SER A 23 26.49 10.43 -12.28
C SER A 23 26.32 11.14 -10.94
N THR A 24 25.77 12.35 -10.96
CA THR A 24 25.50 13.19 -9.78
C THR A 24 24.32 12.68 -8.93
N LEU A 25 23.67 11.60 -9.38
CA LEU A 25 22.49 10.99 -8.74
C LEU A 25 22.71 10.52 -7.30
N LEU A 26 23.96 10.27 -6.87
CA LEU A 26 24.28 9.78 -5.53
C LEU A 26 25.00 10.79 -4.64
N ALA A 27 25.27 12.00 -5.15
CA ALA A 27 26.03 13.03 -4.42
C ALA A 27 25.14 14.18 -3.89
N ILE A 28 23.86 14.22 -4.28
CA ILE A 28 22.93 15.24 -3.84
C ILE A 28 22.26 14.73 -2.56
N PRO A 29 22.46 15.38 -1.39
CA PRO A 29 21.69 15.07 -0.19
C PRO A 29 20.20 15.26 -0.48
N PRO A 30 19.30 14.42 0.06
CA PRO A 30 17.87 14.47 -0.25
C PRO A 30 17.21 15.82 0.05
N THR A 31 17.84 16.65 0.90
CA THR A 31 17.42 18.02 1.23
C THR A 31 17.66 19.05 0.12
N GLN A 32 18.45 18.74 -0.91
CA GLN A 32 18.74 19.65 -2.03
C GLN A 32 17.88 19.39 -3.29
N LEU A 33 16.97 18.41 -3.26
CA LEU A 33 16.09 18.09 -4.41
C LEU A 33 15.00 19.14 -4.62
N GLU A 34 14.66 19.93 -3.60
CA GLU A 34 13.63 20.97 -3.65
C GLU A 34 14.16 22.36 -4.02
N GLU A 35 15.48 22.57 -4.01
CA GLU A 35 16.07 23.85 -4.37
C GLU A 35 16.34 23.92 -5.89
N PRO A 36 16.01 25.05 -6.54
CA PRO A 36 16.28 25.23 -7.97
C PRO A 36 17.80 25.11 -8.23
N PRO A 37 18.22 24.58 -9.40
CA PRO A 37 19.62 24.44 -9.74
C PRO A 37 20.35 25.78 -9.59
N VAL A 38 21.30 25.85 -8.66
CA VAL A 38 22.20 27.00 -8.54
C VAL A 38 23.04 27.05 -9.83
N ASP A 39 23.02 28.16 -10.55
CA ASP A 39 23.78 28.31 -11.80
C ASP A 39 25.25 28.03 -11.53
N ASN A 40 25.79 27.01 -12.19
CA ASN A 40 27.19 26.66 -12.01
C ASN A 40 28.02 27.65 -12.84
N PRO A 41 28.91 28.47 -12.22
CA PRO A 41 29.71 29.46 -12.94
C PRO A 41 30.71 28.86 -13.93
N ASN A 42 30.90 27.53 -13.92
CA ASN A 42 31.74 26.80 -14.86
C ASN A 42 30.99 26.25 -16.09
N ASN A 43 29.66 26.30 -16.12
CA ASN A 43 28.86 25.86 -17.26
C ASN A 43 28.52 27.04 -18.17
N SER A 44 28.29 26.77 -19.45
CA SER A 44 27.76 27.79 -20.35
C SER A 44 26.32 28.16 -19.98
N ASP A 45 25.90 29.40 -20.27
CA ASP A 45 24.52 29.86 -20.01
C ASP A 45 23.47 28.95 -20.68
N ALA A 46 23.80 28.38 -21.83
CA ALA A 46 22.94 27.44 -22.55
C ALA A 46 22.74 26.11 -21.80
N GLU A 47 23.80 25.58 -21.19
CA GLU A 47 23.73 24.35 -20.38
C GLU A 47 22.95 24.60 -19.08
N ASN A 48 23.16 25.73 -18.41
CA ASN A 48 22.40 26.11 -17.22
C ASN A 48 20.90 26.28 -17.53
N GLN A 49 20.55 26.88 -18.68
CA GLN A 49 19.16 26.97 -19.15
C GLN A 49 18.55 25.61 -19.48
N GLN A 50 19.34 24.68 -20.02
CA GLN A 50 18.87 23.32 -20.27
C GLN A 50 18.62 22.57 -18.96
N LEU A 51 19.53 22.66 -17.99
CA LEU A 51 19.37 22.04 -16.66
C LEU A 51 18.15 22.56 -15.91
N ARG A 52 17.84 23.86 -16.01
CA ARG A 52 16.61 24.45 -15.44
C ARG A 52 15.35 23.85 -16.07
N ARG A 53 15.31 23.69 -17.39
CA ARG A 53 14.19 23.05 -18.10
C ARG A 53 14.03 21.59 -17.73
N GLU A 54 15.14 20.86 -17.62
CA GLU A 54 15.13 19.46 -17.17
C GLU A 54 14.62 19.34 -15.73
N TYR A 55 15.03 20.26 -14.85
CA TYR A 55 14.54 20.31 -13.46
C TYR A 55 13.04 20.60 -13.38
N GLU A 56 12.54 21.61 -14.10
CA GLU A 56 11.11 21.92 -14.16
C GLU A 56 10.30 20.74 -14.70
N SER A 57 10.83 20.03 -15.71
CA SER A 57 10.22 18.83 -16.25
C SER A 57 10.14 17.72 -15.20
N VAL A 58 11.22 17.49 -14.43
CA VAL A 58 11.23 16.48 -13.35
C VAL A 58 10.27 16.86 -12.23
N GLN A 59 10.20 18.14 -11.86
CA GLN A 59 9.26 18.62 -10.84
C GLN A 59 7.80 18.44 -11.30
N SER A 60 7.51 18.70 -12.57
CA SER A 60 6.20 18.44 -13.15
C SER A 60 5.84 16.95 -13.09
N ILE A 61 6.80 16.07 -13.39
CA ILE A 61 6.60 14.62 -13.32
C ILE A 61 6.33 14.19 -11.88
N ASN A 62 7.08 14.69 -10.90
CA ASN A 62 6.86 14.36 -9.50
C ASN A 62 5.45 14.75 -9.02
N ARG A 63 4.95 15.94 -9.39
CA ARG A 63 3.58 16.35 -9.07
C ARG A 63 2.52 15.44 -9.69
N VAL A 64 2.73 14.99 -10.93
CA VAL A 64 1.81 14.05 -11.59
C VAL A 64 1.85 12.69 -10.89
N LEU A 65 3.04 12.21 -10.52
CA LEU A 65 3.18 10.95 -9.79
C LEU A 65 2.54 11.01 -8.39
N GLU A 66 2.66 12.13 -7.68
CA GLU A 66 1.95 12.35 -6.42
C GLU A 66 0.44 12.25 -6.60
N GLY A 67 -0.12 12.88 -7.64
CA GLY A 67 -1.55 12.76 -7.97
C GLY A 67 -1.96 11.33 -8.31
N VAL A 68 -1.15 10.60 -9.08
CA VAL A 68 -1.41 9.19 -9.40
C VAL A 68 -1.37 8.30 -8.14
N ILE A 69 -0.45 8.57 -7.21
CA ILE A 69 -0.39 7.86 -5.92
C ILE A 69 -1.64 8.15 -5.09
N GLU A 70 -2.11 9.39 -5.08
CA GLU A 70 -3.36 9.78 -4.41
C GLU A 70 -4.57 9.06 -5.02
N ASP A 71 -4.66 9.03 -6.35
CA ASP A 71 -5.70 8.32 -7.10
C ASP A 71 -5.69 6.81 -6.79
N PHE A 72 -4.51 6.19 -6.74
CA PHE A 72 -4.38 4.78 -6.35
C PHE A 72 -4.80 4.55 -4.90
N ALA A 73 -4.47 5.47 -3.99
CA ALA A 73 -4.90 5.38 -2.60
C ALA A 73 -6.43 5.51 -2.49
N GLU A 74 -7.06 6.39 -3.29
CA GLU A 74 -8.51 6.51 -3.35
C GLU A 74 -9.17 5.27 -3.95
N ALA A 75 -8.64 4.74 -5.06
CA ALA A 75 -9.10 3.50 -5.65
C ALA A 75 -9.00 2.33 -4.66
N GLY A 76 -7.91 2.25 -3.90
CA GLY A 76 -7.74 1.27 -2.82
C GLY A 76 -8.81 1.38 -1.74
N ARG A 77 -9.12 2.60 -1.27
CA ARG A 77 -10.22 2.84 -0.30
C ARG A 77 -11.58 2.42 -0.88
N LYS A 78 -11.86 2.75 -2.14
CA LYS A 78 -13.10 2.36 -2.82
C LYS A 78 -13.24 0.84 -2.96
N ILE A 79 -12.16 0.14 -3.32
CA ILE A 79 -12.15 -1.33 -3.41
C ILE A 79 -12.39 -1.96 -2.04
N HIS A 80 -11.82 -1.39 -0.97
CA HIS A 80 -12.08 -1.85 0.38
C HIS A 80 -13.56 -1.73 0.76
N GLN A 81 -14.16 -0.56 0.52
CA GLN A 81 -15.59 -0.33 0.76
C GLN A 81 -16.48 -1.27 -0.07
N PHE A 82 -16.11 -1.52 -1.33
CA PHE A 82 -16.80 -2.47 -2.19
C PHE A 82 -16.75 -3.89 -1.61
N SER A 83 -15.58 -4.34 -1.14
CA SER A 83 -15.41 -5.63 -0.47
C SER A 83 -16.28 -5.75 0.79
N GLU A 84 -16.35 -4.70 1.61
CA GLU A 84 -17.25 -4.67 2.77
C GLU A 84 -18.72 -4.80 2.38
N THR A 85 -19.13 -4.11 1.31
CA THR A 85 -20.50 -4.19 0.80
C THR A 85 -20.83 -5.58 0.29
N VAL A 86 -19.92 -6.22 -0.44
CA VAL A 86 -20.08 -7.62 -0.89
C VAL A 86 -20.19 -8.57 0.31
N ASN A 87 -19.38 -8.36 1.35
CA ASN A 87 -19.48 -9.16 2.58
C ASN A 87 -20.82 -8.97 3.30
N GLN A 88 -21.36 -7.75 3.33
CA GLN A 88 -22.69 -7.49 3.88
C GLN A 88 -23.80 -8.16 3.05
N ALA A 89 -23.70 -8.11 1.72
CA ALA A 89 -24.62 -8.81 0.84
C ALA A 89 -24.57 -10.33 1.03
N ASN A 90 -23.38 -10.91 1.20
CA ASN A 90 -23.22 -12.33 1.51
C ASN A 90 -23.89 -12.70 2.83
N LYS A 91 -23.68 -11.92 3.90
CA LYS A 91 -24.37 -12.13 5.18
C LYS A 91 -25.89 -12.08 5.03
N LEU A 92 -26.40 -11.15 4.23
CA LEU A 92 -27.83 -11.05 3.99
C LEU A 92 -28.34 -12.29 3.24
N LEU A 93 -27.59 -12.78 2.25
CA LEU A 93 -27.91 -14.01 1.54
C LEU A 93 -27.91 -15.22 2.48
N ASP A 94 -26.94 -15.34 3.39
CA ASP A 94 -26.92 -16.38 4.41
C ASP A 94 -28.20 -16.34 5.29
N ILE A 95 -28.62 -15.14 5.68
CA ILE A 95 -29.87 -14.94 6.43
C ILE A 95 -31.09 -15.35 5.60
N TRP A 96 -31.12 -15.02 4.31
CA TRP A 96 -32.21 -15.45 3.43
C TRP A 96 -32.28 -16.96 3.29
N VAL A 97 -31.13 -17.64 3.21
CA VAL A 97 -31.07 -19.11 3.20
C VAL A 97 -31.62 -19.66 4.52
N GLU A 98 -31.19 -19.14 5.67
CA GLU A 98 -31.70 -19.56 6.99
C GLU A 98 -33.22 -19.35 7.11
N ILE A 99 -33.74 -18.22 6.64
CA ILE A 99 -35.19 -17.93 6.65
C ILE A 99 -35.95 -18.93 5.78
N LEU A 100 -35.41 -19.27 4.61
CA LEU A 100 -36.04 -20.23 3.71
C LEU A 100 -36.03 -21.65 4.30
N GLU A 101 -34.91 -22.08 4.91
CA GLU A 101 -34.82 -23.35 5.64
C GLU A 101 -35.86 -23.42 6.77
N LYS A 102 -35.92 -22.39 7.63
CA LYS A 102 -36.93 -22.32 8.69
C LYS A 102 -38.36 -22.33 8.16
N THR A 103 -38.60 -21.70 7.01
CA THR A 103 -39.93 -21.70 6.38
C THR A 103 -40.30 -23.10 5.90
N GLN A 104 -39.34 -23.83 5.33
CA GLN A 104 -39.53 -25.22 4.93
C GLN A 104 -39.80 -26.12 6.15
N ASP A 105 -39.05 -25.93 7.24
CA ASP A 105 -39.26 -26.69 8.48
C ASP A 105 -40.65 -26.45 9.06
N VAL A 106 -41.09 -25.17 9.13
CA VAL A 106 -42.43 -24.81 9.59
C VAL A 106 -43.51 -25.41 8.68
N LYS A 107 -43.29 -25.38 7.37
CA LYS A 107 -44.22 -25.99 6.40
C LYS A 107 -44.31 -27.50 6.63
N SER A 108 -43.17 -28.18 6.77
CA SER A 108 -43.11 -29.62 7.02
C SER A 108 -43.86 -29.99 8.31
N VAL A 109 -43.68 -29.19 9.37
CA VAL A 109 -44.42 -29.34 10.64
C VAL A 109 -45.92 -29.10 10.48
N LEU A 110 -46.33 -28.14 9.65
CA LEU A 110 -47.74 -27.84 9.40
C LEU A 110 -48.42 -28.93 8.55
N GLU A 111 -47.68 -29.55 7.62
CA GLU A 111 -48.16 -30.65 6.78
C GLU A 111 -48.14 -32.01 7.52
N ASP A 112 -47.42 -32.12 8.64
CA ASP A 112 -47.42 -33.31 9.50
C ASP A 112 -48.67 -33.34 10.40
N ASP A 113 -49.66 -34.15 9.99
CA ASP A 113 -50.94 -34.37 10.68
C ASP A 113 -50.78 -35.01 12.09
N THR A 114 -49.56 -35.40 12.48
CA THR A 114 -49.23 -35.93 13.82
C THR A 114 -48.68 -34.87 14.78
N TRP A 115 -48.48 -33.63 14.33
CA TRP A 115 -47.86 -32.59 15.13
C TRP A 115 -48.75 -32.14 16.29
N LYS A 116 -48.46 -32.66 17.49
CA LYS A 116 -49.07 -32.19 18.74
C LYS A 116 -48.30 -30.99 19.29
N PRO A 117 -48.96 -29.89 19.70
CA PRO A 117 -48.31 -28.76 20.33
C PRO A 117 -47.93 -29.12 21.78
N ASN A 118 -46.90 -29.94 21.96
CA ASN A 118 -46.60 -30.52 23.27
C ASN A 118 -45.31 -29.98 23.88
N SER A 119 -45.54 -29.17 24.90
CA SER A 119 -44.76 -29.09 26.13
C SER A 119 -43.36 -28.50 26.01
N ARG A 120 -43.21 -27.30 26.57
CA ARG A 120 -41.94 -26.85 27.17
C ARG A 120 -41.40 -28.00 28.04
N LYS A 121 -40.47 -28.79 27.51
CA LYS A 121 -39.56 -29.56 28.36
C LYS A 121 -38.58 -28.54 28.92
N ARG A 122 -39.03 -27.80 29.94
CA ARG A 122 -38.12 -27.10 30.86
C ARG A 122 -37.14 -28.17 31.32
N ARG A 123 -35.88 -28.08 30.90
CA ARG A 123 -34.80 -28.78 31.59
C ARG A 123 -34.75 -28.17 32.99
N ALA A 124 -35.41 -28.84 33.91
CA ALA A 124 -35.20 -28.72 35.33
C ALA A 124 -34.68 -30.08 35.78
N SER A 125 -33.40 -30.12 36.17
CA SER A 125 -32.83 -31.04 37.17
C SER A 125 -31.32 -30.81 37.24
N ASP A 126 -30.88 -30.37 38.44
CA ASP A 126 -29.55 -30.44 39.08
C ASP A 126 -28.28 -30.40 38.23
#